data_AF-A0A7C1P3U3-F1
#
_entry.id   AF-A0A7C1P3U3-F1
#
_cell.length_a   1.000
_cell.length_b   1.000
_cell.length_c   1.000
_cell.angle_alpha   90.00
_cell.angle_beta   90.00
_cell.angle_gamma   90.00
#
_symmetry.space_group_name_H-M   'P 1'
#
loop_
_entity.id
_entity.type
_entity.pdbx_description
1 polymer ?
#
loop_
_entity_poly.entity_id
_entity_poly.type
_entity_poly.pdbx_seq_one_letter_code
_entity_poly.pdbx_strand_id
1 'polypeptide(L)'
;MGIVNKIFGEKKMTSGIDKSYIDLEEYVEKTTTPEKEHATMYVRVGEIQRYEDLKTLTDYVCGGNVLILDFSPLADEEVILKRVTNEIKKVISDINGDVVGIGNNLMIITPTGVKIDRRKLRGEYS
;
A
#
# COMPACT_ATOMS: atom_id res chain seq x y z
N MET A 1 44.82 -16.93 30.70
CA MET A 1 43.57 -16.24 31.06
C MET A 1 43.35 -15.13 30.06
N GLY A 2 42.20 -15.18 29.37
CA GLY A 2 41.97 -14.49 28.11
C GLY A 2 41.70 -13.00 28.25
N ILE A 3 42.35 -12.23 27.38
CA ILE A 3 41.96 -10.87 27.02
C ILE A 3 41.47 -10.98 25.58
N VAL A 4 40.15 -11.05 25.40
CA VAL A 4 39.51 -10.77 24.11
C VAL A 4 38.34 -9.84 24.40
N ASN A 5 38.53 -8.60 23.98
CA ASN A 5 37.53 -7.56 23.97
C ASN A 5 36.27 -8.09 23.28
N LYS A 6 35.16 -8.09 24.01
CA LYS A 6 33.82 -8.31 23.48
C LYS A 6 33.37 -7.01 22.81
N ILE A 7 33.97 -6.75 21.65
CA ILE A 7 33.49 -5.86 20.60
C ILE A 7 32.22 -6.50 20.05
N PHE A 8 31.12 -6.32 20.77
CA PHE A 8 29.79 -6.64 20.28
C PHE A 8 29.10 -5.31 19.94
N GLY A 9 29.63 -4.70 18.88
CA GLY A 9 28.99 -3.58 18.20
C GLY A 9 27.75 -4.08 17.47
N GLU A 10 26.71 -3.27 17.56
CA GLU A 10 25.41 -3.42 16.92
C GLU A 10 25.48 -4.01 15.51
N LYS A 11 24.69 -5.07 15.30
CA LYS A 11 24.15 -5.37 13.98
C LYS A 11 22.63 -5.28 14.07
N LYS A 12 22.11 -4.04 14.04
CA LYS A 12 20.76 -3.82 13.53
C LYS A 12 20.77 -4.31 12.09
N MET A 13 20.18 -5.48 11.85
CA MET A 13 19.72 -5.86 10.52
C MET A 13 18.68 -4.82 10.09
N THR A 14 19.13 -3.77 9.42
CA THR A 14 18.26 -3.00 8.53
C THR A 14 18.09 -3.85 7.28
N SER A 15 17.17 -4.82 7.38
CA SER A 15 16.61 -5.51 6.23
C SER A 15 16.07 -4.44 5.28
N GLY A 16 16.50 -4.50 4.02
CA GLY A 16 16.36 -3.43 3.03
C GLY A 16 15.01 -2.74 3.02
N ILE A 17 15.02 -1.46 3.37
CA ILE A 17 13.93 -0.54 3.05
C ILE A 17 14.12 -0.18 1.58
N ASP A 18 13.17 -0.61 0.77
CA ASP A 18 12.98 -0.13 -0.59
C ASP A 18 12.97 1.41 -0.57
N LYS A 19 13.82 2.05 -1.39
CA LYS A 19 14.08 3.50 -1.36
C LYS A 19 12.91 4.36 -1.89
N SER A 20 11.70 3.82 -1.91
CA SER A 20 10.52 4.43 -2.54
C SER A 20 9.59 5.18 -1.57
N TYR A 21 9.84 5.10 -0.26
CA TYR A 21 9.00 5.77 0.74
C TYR A 21 9.80 6.75 1.59
N ILE A 22 9.28 7.97 1.70
CA ILE A 22 9.72 8.96 2.68
C ILE A 22 8.77 8.83 3.86
N ASP A 23 9.28 8.43 5.02
CA ASP A 23 8.53 8.50 6.26
C ASP A 23 8.49 9.96 6.74
N LEU A 24 7.33 10.60 6.59
CA LEU A 24 7.17 11.99 7.02
C LEU A 24 7.23 12.13 8.55
N GLU A 25 7.07 11.05 9.33
CA GLU A 25 7.29 11.09 10.78
C GLU A 25 8.75 11.42 11.12
N GLU A 26 9.71 11.10 10.26
CA GLU A 26 11.13 11.44 10.45
C GLU A 26 11.40 12.94 10.31
N TYR A 27 10.53 13.67 9.60
CA TYR A 27 10.64 15.12 9.36
C TYR A 27 9.88 15.98 10.38
N VAL A 28 9.02 15.39 11.22
CA VAL A 28 8.36 16.11 12.31
C VAL A 28 9.27 16.07 13.54
N GLU A 29 9.77 17.23 13.98
CA GLU A 29 10.51 17.33 15.24
C GLU A 29 9.72 16.65 16.37
N LYS A 30 10.38 15.73 17.08
CA LYS A 30 9.82 14.87 18.15
C LYS A 30 9.27 15.71 19.31
N THR A 31 8.12 16.32 19.11
CA THR A 31 7.32 16.91 20.19
C THR A 31 6.27 15.88 20.56
N THR A 32 6.55 15.20 21.67
CA THR A 32 5.68 14.22 22.32
C THR A 32 5.57 12.91 21.55
N THR A 33 6.05 11.81 22.12
CA THR A 33 5.68 10.45 21.70
C THR A 33 4.29 10.16 22.26
N PRO A 34 3.19 10.20 21.47
CA PRO A 34 2.02 9.45 21.88
C PRO A 34 2.42 7.98 21.82
N GLU A 35 1.90 7.15 22.73
CA GLU A 35 1.92 5.71 22.50
C GLU A 35 1.44 5.46 21.06
N LYS A 36 2.25 4.81 20.23
CA LYS A 36 1.88 4.53 18.84
C LYS A 36 0.67 3.59 18.89
N GLU A 37 -0.53 4.17 18.87
CA GLU A 37 -1.77 3.42 18.75
C GLU A 37 -1.64 2.57 17.49
N HIS A 38 -1.81 1.26 17.66
CA HIS A 38 -1.81 0.34 16.51
C HIS A 38 -2.95 0.76 15.58
N ALA A 39 -2.60 1.11 14.34
CA ALA A 39 -3.60 1.45 13.34
C ALA A 39 -4.53 0.25 13.12
N THR A 40 -5.84 0.50 13.15
CA THR A 40 -6.86 -0.53 12.87
C THR A 40 -6.93 -0.87 11.38
N MET A 41 -6.44 0.01 10.51
CA MET A 41 -6.39 -0.15 9.06
C MET A 41 -5.13 0.52 8.53
N TYR A 42 -4.40 -0.19 7.67
CA TYR A 42 -3.24 0.36 6.95
C TYR A 42 -3.60 0.72 5.52
N VAL A 43 -2.90 1.71 4.98
CA VAL A 43 -2.84 1.99 3.55
C VAL A 43 -1.47 1.53 3.05
N ARG A 44 -1.42 0.71 2.01
CA ARG A 44 -0.17 0.26 1.39
C ARG A 44 -0.18 0.57 -0.08
N VAL A 45 0.96 0.98 -0.60
CA VAL A 45 1.20 1.02 -2.04
C VAL A 45 1.78 -0.34 -2.44
N GLY A 46 1.22 -0.92 -3.49
CA GLY A 46 1.71 -2.16 -4.10
C GLY A 46 1.82 -1.98 -5.61
N GLU A 47 2.58 -2.86 -6.25
CA GLU A 47 2.72 -2.91 -7.70
C GLU A 47 2.27 -4.30 -8.18
N ILE A 48 1.53 -4.35 -9.29
CA ILE A 48 1.22 -5.62 -9.97
C ILE A 48 2.11 -5.78 -11.19
N GLN A 49 2.90 -6.84 -11.21
CA GLN A 49 3.79 -7.14 -12.33
C GLN A 49 3.21 -8.20 -13.25
N ARG A 50 2.39 -9.11 -12.72
CA ARG A 50 1.79 -10.22 -13.46
C ARG A 50 0.51 -10.70 -12.78
N TYR A 51 -0.23 -11.55 -13.49
CA TYR A 51 -1.51 -12.07 -13.02
C TYR A 51 -1.41 -12.81 -11.67
N GLU A 52 -0.28 -13.49 -11.43
CA GLU A 52 -0.05 -14.28 -10.23
C GLU A 52 0.00 -13.44 -8.95
N ASP A 53 0.31 -12.14 -9.05
CA ASP A 53 0.38 -11.24 -7.89
C ASP A 53 -1.02 -10.89 -7.36
N LEU A 54 -2.06 -11.09 -8.17
CA LEU A 54 -3.44 -10.72 -7.89
C LEU A 54 -3.95 -11.27 -6.55
N LYS A 55 -3.62 -12.52 -6.24
CA LYS A 55 -4.08 -13.16 -4.99
C LYS A 55 -3.52 -12.43 -3.77
N THR A 56 -2.23 -12.14 -3.75
CA THR A 56 -1.58 -11.43 -2.64
C THR A 56 -2.17 -10.04 -2.43
N LEU A 57 -2.43 -9.31 -3.53
CA LEU A 57 -2.97 -7.96 -3.50
C LEU A 57 -4.43 -7.93 -3.02
N THR A 58 -5.26 -8.87 -3.50
CA THR A 58 -6.67 -8.97 -3.08
C THR A 58 -6.80 -9.48 -1.66
N ASP A 59 -5.99 -10.46 -1.24
CA ASP A 59 -5.95 -10.94 0.16
C ASP A 59 -5.61 -9.81 1.14
N TYR A 60 -4.70 -8.90 0.76
CA TYR A 60 -4.36 -7.74 1.60
C TYR A 60 -5.56 -6.83 1.87
N VAL A 61 -6.38 -6.58 0.84
CA VAL A 61 -7.60 -5.77 0.96
C VAL A 61 -8.70 -6.53 1.70
N CYS A 62 -8.88 -7.82 1.42
CA CYS A 62 -9.79 -8.68 2.19
C CYS A 62 -9.42 -8.75 3.68
N GLY A 63 -8.15 -8.55 4.02
CA GLY A 63 -7.65 -8.39 5.39
C GLY A 63 -8.02 -7.06 6.06
N GLY A 64 -8.83 -6.20 5.42
CA GLY A 64 -9.32 -4.95 6.00
C GLY A 64 -8.46 -3.72 5.73
N ASN A 65 -7.52 -3.79 4.77
CA ASN A 65 -6.61 -2.70 4.46
C ASN A 65 -6.91 -2.04 3.11
N VAL A 66 -6.45 -0.80 2.92
CA VAL A 66 -6.55 -0.09 1.64
C VAL A 66 -5.28 -0.32 0.84
N LEU A 67 -5.44 -0.64 -0.45
CA LEU A 67 -4.33 -0.80 -1.39
C LEU A 67 -4.39 0.30 -2.45
N ILE A 68 -3.27 1.02 -2.60
CA ILE A 68 -2.99 1.82 -3.79
C ILE A 68 -2.15 0.94 -4.70
N LEU A 69 -2.72 0.52 -5.82
CA LEU A 69 -2.09 -0.40 -6.75
C LEU A 69 -1.54 0.36 -7.95
N ASP A 70 -0.23 0.29 -8.13
CA ASP A 70 0.45 0.65 -9.37
C ASP A 70 0.35 -0.51 -10.37
N PHE A 71 -0.28 -0.25 -11.50
CA PHE A 71 -0.40 -1.20 -12.62
C PHE A 71 0.38 -0.75 -13.85
N SER A 72 1.31 0.21 -13.72
CA SER A 72 2.22 0.65 -14.78
C SER A 72 2.86 -0.52 -15.55
N PRO A 73 3.33 -1.62 -14.90
CA PRO A 73 3.92 -2.75 -15.63
C PRO A 73 2.95 -3.46 -16.59
N LEU A 74 1.64 -3.35 -16.36
CA LEU A 74 0.59 -3.96 -17.17
C LEU A 74 -0.15 -2.95 -18.05
N ALA A 75 0.23 -1.66 -18.05
CA ALA A 75 -0.54 -0.60 -18.68
C ALA A 75 -0.72 -0.80 -20.20
N ASP A 76 0.32 -1.32 -20.88
CA ASP A 76 0.30 -1.59 -22.32
C ASP A 76 -0.26 -3.00 -22.66
N GLU A 77 -0.46 -3.85 -21.65
CA GLU A 77 -0.95 -5.23 -21.78
C GLU A 77 -2.49 -5.27 -21.63
N GLU A 78 -3.23 -4.62 -22.55
CA GLU A 78 -4.67 -4.37 -22.41
C GLU A 78 -5.51 -5.60 -22.04
N VAL A 79 -5.20 -6.76 -22.64
CA VAL A 79 -5.92 -8.02 -22.39
C VAL A 79 -5.68 -8.50 -20.95
N ILE A 80 -4.44 -8.44 -20.48
CA ILE A 80 -4.07 -8.84 -19.11
C ILE A 80 -4.65 -7.85 -18.12
N LEU A 81 -4.49 -6.54 -18.36
CA LEU A 81 -5.01 -5.48 -17.50
C LEU A 81 -6.53 -5.57 -17.33
N LYS A 82 -7.26 -5.84 -18.42
CA LYS A 82 -8.72 -6.04 -18.38
C LYS A 82 -9.08 -7.25 -17.53
N ARG A 83 -8.36 -8.37 -17.68
CA ARG A 83 -8.58 -9.58 -16.88
C ARG A 83 -8.33 -9.31 -15.40
N VAL A 84 -7.18 -8.73 -15.07
CA VAL A 84 -6.80 -8.34 -13.70
C VAL A 84 -7.86 -7.43 -13.09
N THR A 85 -8.23 -6.36 -13.78
CA THR A 85 -9.21 -5.38 -13.29
C THR A 85 -10.58 -6.01 -13.04
N ASN A 86 -11.02 -6.94 -13.91
CA ASN A 86 -12.29 -7.63 -13.73
C ASN A 86 -12.29 -8.55 -12.51
N GLU A 87 -11.20 -9.29 -12.28
CA GLU A 87 -11.09 -10.16 -11.11
C GLU A 87 -10.99 -9.34 -9.81
N ILE A 88 -10.22 -8.23 -9.80
CA ILE A 88 -10.19 -7.29 -8.66
C ILE A 88 -11.62 -6.80 -8.38
N LYS A 89 -12.33 -6.28 -9.39
CA LYS A 89 -13.70 -5.78 -9.21
C LYS A 89 -14.63 -6.85 -8.65
N LYS A 90 -14.52 -8.10 -9.12
CA LYS A 90 -15.33 -9.21 -8.63
C LYS A 90 -15.08 -9.48 -7.15
N VAL A 91 -13.83 -9.74 -6.77
CA VAL A 91 -13.45 -10.04 -5.38
C VAL A 91 -13.82 -8.89 -4.43
N ILE A 92 -13.56 -7.64 -4.85
CA ILE A 92 -13.81 -6.48 -4.00
C ILE A 92 -15.32 -6.19 -3.88
N SER A 93 -16.10 -6.47 -4.92
CA SER A 93 -17.57 -6.36 -4.84
C SER A 93 -18.17 -7.42 -3.92
N ASP A 94 -17.61 -8.64 -3.90
CA ASP A 94 -18.08 -9.72 -3.02
C ASP A 94 -17.97 -9.35 -1.53
N ILE A 95 -16.99 -8.52 -1.16
CA ILE A 95 -16.81 -8.00 0.20
C ILE A 95 -17.45 -6.61 0.41
N ASN A 96 -18.27 -6.11 -0.53
CA ASN A 96 -18.82 -4.75 -0.50
C ASN A 96 -17.75 -3.63 -0.36
N GLY A 97 -16.55 -3.84 -0.89
CA GLY A 97 -15.50 -2.81 -1.00
C GLY A 97 -15.74 -1.85 -2.16
N ASP A 98 -14.74 -1.07 -2.53
CA ASP A 98 -14.79 -0.15 -3.66
C ASP A 98 -13.46 -0.04 -4.40
N VAL A 99 -13.51 0.24 -5.70
CA VAL A 99 -12.35 0.32 -6.60
C VAL A 99 -12.48 1.52 -7.53
N VAL A 100 -11.40 2.29 -7.68
CA VAL A 100 -11.33 3.40 -8.65
C VAL A 100 -9.96 3.45 -9.32
N GLY A 101 -9.91 3.73 -10.61
CA GLY A 101 -8.68 4.11 -11.31
C GLY A 101 -8.39 5.60 -11.11
N ILE A 102 -7.11 5.95 -10.95
CA ILE A 102 -6.61 7.33 -10.86
C ILE A 102 -5.53 7.51 -11.92
N GLY A 103 -5.75 8.48 -12.80
CA GLY A 103 -4.84 8.71 -13.92
C GLY A 103 -4.79 7.49 -14.86
N ASN A 104 -3.58 7.15 -15.31
CA ASN A 104 -3.39 6.11 -16.32
C ASN A 104 -2.84 4.79 -15.75
N ASN A 105 -2.35 4.79 -14.51
CA ASN A 105 -1.53 3.69 -13.99
C ASN A 105 -1.72 3.39 -12.49
N LEU A 106 -2.62 4.10 -11.79
CA LEU A 106 -2.90 3.85 -10.37
C LEU A 106 -4.35 3.44 -10.15
N MET A 107 -4.58 2.59 -9.16
CA MET A 107 -5.91 2.18 -8.71
C MET A 107 -5.97 2.23 -7.18
N ILE A 108 -7.05 2.78 -6.62
CA ILE A 108 -7.34 2.63 -5.18
C ILE A 108 -8.34 1.50 -5.02
N ILE A 109 -8.04 0.59 -4.10
CA ILE A 109 -8.83 -0.60 -3.77
C ILE A 109 -9.09 -0.57 -2.26
N THR A 110 -10.36 -0.60 -1.86
CA THR A 110 -10.78 -0.38 -0.48
C THR A 110 -11.54 -1.59 0.07
N PRO A 111 -11.40 -1.88 1.38
CA PRO A 111 -12.08 -2.99 2.03
C PRO A 111 -13.54 -2.66 2.34
N THR A 112 -14.26 -3.61 2.94
CA THR A 112 -15.60 -3.40 3.47
C THR A 112 -15.65 -2.19 4.41
N GLY A 113 -16.72 -1.39 4.31
CA GLY A 113 -16.95 -0.24 5.19
C GLY A 113 -16.20 1.04 4.78
N VAL A 114 -15.34 0.97 3.75
CA VAL A 114 -14.66 2.14 3.17
C VAL A 114 -15.16 2.32 1.74
N LYS A 115 -15.55 3.55 1.38
CA LYS A 115 -16.04 3.90 0.03
C LYS A 115 -15.28 5.09 -0.54
N ILE A 116 -15.18 5.13 -1.86
CA ILE A 116 -14.47 6.19 -2.57
C ILE A 116 -15.51 7.22 -3.04
N ASP A 117 -15.47 8.43 -2.45
CA ASP A 117 -16.21 9.57 -3.02
C ASP A 117 -15.52 10.02 -4.31
N ARG A 118 -16.23 9.88 -5.43
CA ARG A 118 -15.74 10.22 -6.77
C ARG A 118 -15.88 11.71 -7.08
N ARG A 119 -16.41 12.51 -6.15
CA ARG A 119 -16.40 13.97 -6.24
C ARG A 119 -15.08 14.47 -5.72
N LYS A 120 -14.31 15.10 -6.61
CA LYS A 120 -13.04 15.73 -6.22
C LYS A 120 -13.33 16.87 -5.25
N LEU A 121 -12.71 16.82 -4.07
CA LEU A 121 -12.60 17.98 -3.20
C LEU A 121 -11.66 18.97 -3.90
N ARG A 122 -12.21 20.12 -4.30
CA ARG A 122 -11.44 21.23 -4.89
C ARG A 122 -11.28 22.30 -3.83
N GLY A 123 -10.12 22.96 -3.80
CA GLY A 123 -9.94 24.15 -2.99
C GLY A 123 -10.74 25.33 -3.55
N GLU A 124 -10.97 26.35 -2.73
CA GLU A 124 -11.73 27.54 -3.11
C GLU A 124 -11.10 28.34 -4.27
N TYR A 125 -9.83 28.07 -4.59
CA TYR A 125 -9.06 28.74 -5.65
C TYR A 125 -8.82 27.85 -6.89
N SER A 126 -9.55 26.73 -7.04
CA SER A 126 -9.42 25.77 -8.16
C SER A 126 -10.64 25.62 -9.05
#